data_AF-A0A560J2U6-F1
#
_entry.id   AF-A0A560J2U6-F1
#
_cell.length_a   1.000
_cell.length_b   1.000
_cell.length_c   1.000
_cell.angle_alpha   90.00
_cell.angle_beta   90.00
_cell.angle_gamma   90.00
#
_symmetry.space_group_name_H-M   'P 1'
#
loop_
_entity.id
_entity.type
_entity.pdbx_description
1 polymer ?
#
loop_
_entity_poly.entity_id
_entity_poly.type
_entity_poly.pdbx_seq_one_letter_code
_entity_poly.pdbx_strand_id
1 'polypeptide(L)'
;MLTHLEDLGLRIGDFALSPVPERERLCVQAALRDFYGPDLRIERLVPPTTPVELRAALTAASPTLAAMAEALCHILETDYSGIAVRQAGLAHLELEERAQVLFALAACMGRPTATDQVNRRVIWDVKVRQQKAATTFSEHADEADLHTDTQYFARPERYMMLYYIRPAACGGGISLVRDLQCLKRSLSATEEGRWAIDLLSRKALPFRIPGVFTANGGTDTVEVTFATIFAERPGIRFRADTLMKGLALHPAADTPDVRRALDLLLAEARRPEALLQIAMPADSIHFVNNHMALHGRTAFADHERHVWRIRVDDDVPLSAYGGADAPSVGRAA
;
A
#
# COMPACT_ATOMS: atom_id res chain seq x y z
N MET A 1 -11.85 -0.71 -19.85
CA MET A 1 -12.88 -1.09 -18.87
C MET A 1 -12.36 -2.23 -18.01
N LEU A 2 -12.72 -2.26 -16.74
CA LEU A 2 -12.36 -3.33 -15.80
C LEU A 2 -13.43 -4.44 -15.87
N THR A 3 -13.02 -5.69 -16.02
CA THR A 3 -13.93 -6.85 -16.15
C THR A 3 -13.61 -7.87 -15.08
N HIS A 4 -14.59 -8.19 -14.22
CA HIS A 4 -14.46 -9.27 -13.23
C HIS A 4 -14.34 -10.62 -13.94
N LEU A 5 -13.41 -11.45 -13.48
CA LEU A 5 -13.17 -12.79 -14.01
C LEU A 5 -13.65 -13.85 -13.02
N GLU A 6 -13.16 -13.77 -11.78
CA GLU A 6 -13.53 -14.70 -10.71
C GLU A 6 -13.27 -14.10 -9.33
N ASP A 7 -13.93 -14.67 -8.31
CA ASP A 7 -13.61 -14.41 -6.92
C ASP A 7 -12.48 -15.32 -6.47
N LEU A 8 -11.35 -14.72 -6.05
CA LEU A 8 -10.25 -15.47 -5.42
C LEU A 8 -10.56 -15.79 -3.95
N GLY A 9 -11.66 -15.27 -3.43
CA GLY A 9 -12.13 -15.45 -2.06
C GLY A 9 -11.63 -14.35 -1.12
N LEU A 10 -12.19 -14.32 0.09
CA LEU A 10 -11.79 -13.38 1.17
C LEU A 10 -11.80 -11.91 0.74
N ARG A 11 -12.79 -11.52 -0.09
CA ARG A 11 -12.92 -10.17 -0.67
C ARG A 11 -11.72 -9.75 -1.53
N ILE A 12 -11.10 -10.71 -2.22
CA ILE A 12 -10.12 -10.48 -3.28
C ILE A 12 -10.66 -11.08 -4.58
N GLY A 13 -10.54 -10.34 -5.68
CA GLY A 13 -11.04 -10.77 -6.99
C GLY A 13 -9.96 -10.69 -8.07
N ASP A 14 -10.12 -11.50 -9.12
CA ASP A 14 -9.33 -11.45 -10.33
C ASP A 14 -10.09 -10.69 -11.42
N PHE A 15 -9.39 -9.81 -12.11
CA PHE A 15 -9.98 -8.90 -13.08
C PHE A 15 -9.07 -8.74 -14.31
N ALA A 16 -9.71 -8.50 -15.46
CA ALA A 16 -9.03 -8.06 -16.67
C ALA A 16 -9.13 -6.54 -16.82
N LEU A 17 -8.05 -5.93 -17.32
CA LEU A 17 -8.03 -4.53 -17.76
C LEU A 17 -8.11 -4.47 -19.27
N SER A 18 -9.04 -3.68 -19.82
CA SER A 18 -8.92 -3.31 -21.23
C SER A 18 -7.70 -2.41 -21.44
N PRO A 19 -6.92 -2.62 -22.51
CA PRO A 19 -5.82 -1.73 -22.85
C PRO A 19 -6.28 -0.29 -23.00
N VAL A 20 -5.45 0.66 -22.56
CA VAL A 20 -5.64 2.07 -22.90
C VAL A 20 -5.37 2.23 -24.40
N PRO A 21 -6.29 2.83 -25.18
CA PRO A 21 -6.08 3.05 -26.61
C PRO A 21 -4.78 3.80 -26.86
N GLU A 22 -4.03 3.41 -27.90
CA GLU A 22 -2.73 4.03 -28.21
C GLU A 22 -2.81 5.56 -28.34
N ARG A 23 -3.87 6.07 -28.99
CA ARG A 23 -4.10 7.51 -29.11
C ARG A 23 -4.21 8.18 -27.74
N GLU A 24 -4.99 7.61 -26.83
CA GLU A 24 -5.15 8.15 -25.46
C GLU A 24 -3.84 8.04 -24.68
N ARG A 25 -3.09 6.94 -24.85
CA ARG A 25 -1.75 6.77 -24.25
C ARG A 25 -0.80 7.89 -24.69
N LEU A 26 -0.74 8.20 -25.98
CA LEU A 26 0.09 9.30 -26.50
C LEU A 26 -0.34 10.66 -25.93
N CYS A 27 -1.64 10.90 -25.78
CA CYS A 27 -2.16 12.11 -25.13
C CYS A 27 -1.77 12.18 -23.65
N VAL A 28 -1.82 11.06 -22.91
CA VAL A 28 -1.37 10.97 -21.52
C VAL A 28 0.11 11.32 -21.40
N GLN A 29 0.96 10.76 -22.28
CA GLN A 29 2.39 11.06 -22.29
C GLN A 29 2.67 12.54 -22.59
N ALA A 30 1.90 13.15 -23.51
CA ALA A 30 1.99 14.57 -23.79
C ALA A 30 1.61 15.42 -22.56
N ALA A 31 0.47 15.11 -21.92
CA ALA A 31 0.05 15.80 -20.70
C ALA A 31 1.09 15.67 -19.58
N LEU A 32 1.69 14.50 -19.39
CA LEU A 32 2.76 14.33 -18.40
C LEU A 32 4.00 15.15 -18.76
N ARG A 33 4.39 15.24 -20.04
CA ARG A 33 5.51 16.10 -20.48
C ARG A 33 5.22 17.58 -20.28
N ASP A 34 3.97 18.02 -20.43
CA ASP A 34 3.60 19.41 -20.14
C ASP A 34 3.76 19.74 -18.65
N PHE A 35 3.46 18.77 -17.76
CA PHE A 35 3.59 18.93 -16.31
C PHE A 35 5.01 18.77 -15.77
N TYR A 36 5.78 17.82 -16.32
CA TYR A 36 7.09 17.41 -15.77
C TYR A 36 8.28 17.78 -16.68
N GLY A 37 8.01 18.39 -17.83
CA GLY A 37 8.99 18.78 -18.85
C GLY A 37 9.22 17.74 -19.95
N PRO A 38 9.88 18.15 -21.06
CA PRO A 38 10.04 17.31 -22.25
C PRO A 38 10.92 16.07 -22.03
N ASP A 39 11.92 16.17 -21.14
CA ASP A 39 12.80 15.05 -20.76
C ASP A 39 12.18 14.22 -19.63
N LEU A 40 10.93 13.79 -19.79
CA LEU A 40 10.21 13.00 -18.80
C LEU A 40 10.84 11.61 -18.66
N ARG A 41 11.38 11.32 -17.47
CA ARG A 41 11.91 10.00 -17.08
C ARG A 41 11.22 9.49 -15.83
N ILE A 42 11.34 8.19 -15.55
CA ILE A 42 10.72 7.56 -14.37
C ILE A 42 11.12 8.27 -13.09
N GLU A 43 12.39 8.70 -12.97
CA GLU A 43 12.90 9.38 -11.77
C GLU A 43 12.31 10.77 -11.55
N ARG A 44 11.73 11.38 -12.60
CA ARG A 44 11.07 12.69 -12.52
C ARG A 44 9.58 12.59 -12.18
N LEU A 45 9.02 11.38 -12.16
CA LEU A 45 7.66 11.12 -11.67
C LEU A 45 7.64 11.21 -10.14
N VAL A 46 7.51 12.45 -9.66
CA VAL A 46 7.39 12.83 -8.25
C VAL A 46 5.94 13.20 -7.93
N PRO A 47 5.53 13.35 -6.65
CA PRO A 47 4.17 13.77 -6.33
C PRO A 47 3.86 15.12 -6.98
N PRO A 48 2.70 15.26 -7.66
CA PRO A 48 2.35 16.48 -8.35
C PRO A 48 2.23 17.65 -7.37
N THR A 49 2.67 18.84 -7.82
CA THR A 49 2.48 20.11 -7.10
C THR A 49 1.03 20.56 -7.17
N THR A 50 0.39 20.41 -8.34
CA THR A 50 -1.03 20.69 -8.59
C THR A 50 -1.79 19.41 -8.96
N PRO A 51 -2.05 18.49 -7.98
CA PRO A 51 -2.66 17.18 -8.25
C PRO A 51 -4.02 17.27 -8.96
N VAL A 52 -4.82 18.30 -8.65
CA VAL A 52 -6.14 18.51 -9.26
C VAL A 52 -6.02 18.87 -10.74
N GLU A 53 -5.09 19.76 -11.09
CA GLU A 53 -4.85 20.15 -12.49
C GLU A 53 -4.30 18.99 -13.30
N LEU A 54 -3.34 18.24 -12.73
CA LEU A 54 -2.79 17.05 -13.38
C LEU A 54 -3.90 16.02 -13.62
N ARG A 55 -4.74 15.73 -12.62
CA ARG A 55 -5.85 14.79 -12.77
C ARG A 55 -6.82 15.25 -13.86
N ALA A 56 -7.17 16.54 -13.90
CA ALA A 56 -8.04 17.08 -14.94
C ALA A 56 -7.44 16.92 -16.35
N ALA A 57 -6.14 17.22 -16.50
CA ALA A 57 -5.43 17.04 -17.77
C ALA A 57 -5.38 15.57 -18.20
N LEU A 58 -5.11 14.65 -17.27
CA LEU A 58 -5.09 13.21 -17.54
C LEU A 58 -6.47 12.66 -17.89
N THR A 59 -7.53 13.10 -17.20
CA THR A 59 -8.91 12.72 -17.52
C THR A 59 -9.31 13.20 -18.91
N ALA A 60 -8.91 14.41 -19.31
CA ALA A 60 -9.14 14.91 -20.66
C ALA A 60 -8.33 14.15 -21.71
N ALA A 61 -7.08 13.77 -21.39
CA ALA A 61 -6.19 13.03 -22.27
C ALA A 61 -6.60 11.56 -22.47
N SER A 62 -7.13 10.92 -21.44
CA SER A 62 -7.61 9.53 -21.48
C SER A 62 -8.85 9.32 -20.60
N PRO A 63 -10.06 9.47 -21.16
CA PRO A 63 -11.30 9.09 -20.50
C PRO A 63 -11.31 7.60 -20.11
N THR A 64 -10.64 6.74 -20.89
CA THR A 64 -10.55 5.30 -20.59
C THR A 64 -9.80 5.05 -19.28
N LEU A 65 -8.67 5.73 -19.07
CA LEU A 65 -7.86 5.60 -17.86
C LEU A 65 -8.56 6.20 -16.64
N ALA A 66 -9.26 7.34 -16.81
CA ALA A 66 -10.06 7.93 -15.75
C ALA A 66 -11.21 7.03 -15.30
N ALA A 67 -12.00 6.48 -16.23
CA ALA A 67 -13.08 5.56 -15.92
C ALA A 67 -12.57 4.26 -15.26
N MET A 68 -11.40 3.78 -15.69
CA MET A 68 -10.74 2.64 -15.06
C MET A 68 -10.31 2.94 -13.62
N ALA A 69 -9.74 4.12 -13.35
CA ALA A 69 -9.39 4.54 -12.00
C ALA A 69 -10.61 4.63 -11.09
N GLU A 70 -11.71 5.22 -11.58
CA GLU A 70 -12.96 5.33 -10.84
C GLU A 70 -13.54 3.95 -10.50
N ALA A 71 -13.59 3.04 -11.48
CA ALA A 71 -14.07 1.67 -11.26
C ALA A 71 -13.19 0.91 -10.24
N LEU A 72 -11.87 1.03 -10.34
CA LEU A 72 -10.93 0.41 -9.38
C LEU A 72 -11.17 0.94 -7.96
N CYS A 73 -11.26 2.27 -7.80
CA CYS A 73 -11.55 2.87 -6.50
C CYS A 73 -12.91 2.40 -5.97
N HIS A 74 -13.97 2.44 -6.77
CA HIS A 74 -15.30 2.00 -6.35
C HIS A 74 -15.29 0.56 -5.83
N ILE A 75 -14.73 -0.37 -6.61
CA ILE A 75 -14.68 -1.80 -6.29
C ILE A 75 -13.81 -2.07 -5.04
N LEU A 76 -12.70 -1.33 -4.87
CA LEU A 76 -11.84 -1.41 -3.69
C LEU A 76 -12.50 -0.86 -2.41
N GLU A 77 -13.54 -0.05 -2.55
CA GLU A 77 -14.29 0.55 -1.45
C GLU A 77 -15.54 -0.26 -1.08
N THR A 78 -16.13 -0.98 -2.04
CA THR A 78 -17.37 -1.73 -1.85
C THR A 78 -17.14 -3.22 -1.64
N ASP A 79 -16.64 -3.90 -2.66
CA ASP A 79 -16.78 -5.35 -2.81
C ASP A 79 -15.50 -6.09 -2.44
N TYR A 80 -14.35 -5.51 -2.78
CA TYR A 80 -13.04 -6.14 -2.61
C TYR A 80 -12.10 -5.23 -1.82
N SER A 81 -11.20 -5.80 -1.03
CA SER A 81 -10.07 -5.06 -0.43
C SER A 81 -8.77 -5.23 -1.22
N GLY A 82 -8.77 -6.10 -2.24
CA GLY A 82 -7.69 -6.25 -3.19
C GLY A 82 -8.17 -6.78 -4.54
N ILE A 83 -7.46 -6.40 -5.59
CA ILE A 83 -7.74 -6.75 -6.98
C ILE A 83 -6.45 -7.28 -7.60
N ALA A 84 -6.50 -8.50 -8.13
CA ALA A 84 -5.45 -9.04 -8.97
C ALA A 84 -5.80 -8.79 -10.45
N VAL A 85 -4.83 -8.33 -11.23
CA VAL A 85 -4.88 -8.28 -12.68
C VAL A 85 -3.69 -9.06 -13.19
N ARG A 86 -3.91 -10.26 -13.74
CA ARG A 86 -2.81 -11.13 -14.16
C ARG A 86 -2.13 -10.70 -15.47
N GLN A 87 -2.83 -9.91 -16.28
CA GLN A 87 -2.31 -9.36 -17.53
C GLN A 87 -2.81 -7.92 -17.72
N ALA A 88 -1.94 -6.97 -17.41
CA ALA A 88 -2.22 -5.54 -17.56
C ALA A 88 -2.13 -5.09 -19.03
N GLY A 89 -1.48 -5.87 -19.88
CA GLY A 89 -1.28 -5.55 -21.29
C GLY A 89 -0.24 -4.45 -21.50
N LEU A 90 0.71 -4.27 -20.57
CA LEU A 90 1.75 -3.24 -20.64
C LEU A 90 3.11 -3.82 -21.07
N ALA A 91 3.23 -5.16 -21.15
CA ALA A 91 4.48 -5.85 -21.47
C ALA A 91 5.10 -5.48 -22.83
N HIS A 92 4.30 -4.99 -23.76
CA HIS A 92 4.74 -4.58 -25.10
C HIS A 92 5.35 -3.17 -25.14
N LEU A 93 5.21 -2.41 -24.06
CA LEU A 93 5.72 -1.04 -23.94
C LEU A 93 7.13 -1.02 -23.34
N GLU A 94 7.87 0.05 -23.60
CA GLU A 94 9.12 0.30 -22.89
C GLU A 94 8.86 0.65 -21.42
N LEU A 95 9.85 0.40 -20.55
CA LEU A 95 9.68 0.61 -19.10
C LEU A 95 9.21 2.04 -18.76
N GLU A 96 9.75 3.05 -19.44
CA GLU A 96 9.35 4.44 -19.21
C GLU A 96 7.87 4.68 -19.53
N GLU A 97 7.37 4.10 -20.62
CA GLU A 97 5.97 4.21 -21.01
C GLU A 97 5.05 3.47 -20.04
N ARG A 98 5.47 2.29 -19.56
CA ARG A 98 4.73 1.55 -18.51
C ARG A 98 4.60 2.39 -17.25
N ALA A 99 5.71 2.99 -16.80
CA ALA A 99 5.74 3.84 -15.61
C ALA A 99 4.84 5.06 -15.77
N GLN A 100 4.81 5.68 -16.95
CA GLN A 100 3.93 6.82 -17.25
C GLN A 100 2.45 6.43 -17.21
N VAL A 101 2.07 5.28 -17.77
CA VAL A 101 0.68 4.78 -17.71
C VAL A 101 0.27 4.46 -16.27
N LEU A 102 1.11 3.76 -15.51
CA LEU A 102 0.83 3.40 -14.11
C LEU A 102 0.76 4.64 -13.20
N PHE A 103 1.65 5.61 -13.43
CA PHE A 103 1.63 6.89 -12.73
C PHE A 103 0.35 7.68 -13.04
N ALA A 104 -0.04 7.77 -14.31
CA ALA A 104 -1.26 8.43 -14.71
C ALA A 104 -2.49 7.75 -14.09
N LEU A 105 -2.54 6.41 -14.08
CA LEU A 105 -3.61 5.65 -13.43
C LEU A 105 -3.70 5.99 -11.95
N ALA A 106 -2.56 5.99 -11.24
CA ALA A 106 -2.48 6.39 -9.83
C ALA A 106 -2.94 7.85 -9.60
N ALA A 107 -2.60 8.76 -10.51
CA ALA A 107 -3.02 10.17 -10.45
C ALA A 107 -4.51 10.40 -10.73
N CYS A 108 -5.15 9.50 -11.48
CA CYS A 108 -6.60 9.47 -11.65
C CYS A 108 -7.31 8.83 -10.45
N MET A 109 -6.70 7.83 -9.79
CA MET A 109 -7.25 7.21 -8.58
C MET A 109 -7.21 8.16 -7.37
N GLY A 110 -6.17 9.00 -7.29
CA GLY A 110 -5.90 9.85 -6.14
C GLY A 110 -4.64 10.68 -6.34
N ARG A 111 -3.94 10.98 -5.25
CA ARG A 111 -2.63 11.66 -5.26
C ARG A 111 -1.53 10.62 -5.05
N PRO A 112 -0.69 10.35 -6.06
CA PRO A 112 0.47 9.49 -5.90
C PRO A 112 1.45 10.11 -4.90
N THR A 113 1.95 9.32 -3.96
CA THR A 113 2.86 9.78 -2.91
C THR A 113 4.28 9.29 -3.14
N ALA A 114 5.25 10.07 -2.62
CA ALA A 114 6.65 9.69 -2.70
C ALA A 114 6.93 8.55 -1.72
N THR A 115 7.72 7.56 -2.15
CA THR A 115 8.20 6.50 -1.25
C THR A 115 9.35 6.99 -0.37
N ASP A 116 10.28 7.77 -0.92
CA ASP A 116 11.43 8.32 -0.20
C ASP A 116 11.36 9.85 -0.07
N GLN A 117 11.97 10.41 0.98
CA GLN A 117 11.96 11.86 1.22
C GLN A 117 12.98 12.62 0.35
N VAL A 118 14.01 11.94 -0.16
CA VAL A 118 15.16 12.58 -0.84
C VAL A 118 14.88 12.83 -2.31
N ASN A 119 14.64 11.77 -3.07
CA ASN A 119 14.38 11.83 -4.51
C ASN A 119 12.89 11.94 -4.81
N ARG A 120 12.05 11.78 -3.79
CA ARG A 120 10.59 11.89 -3.88
C ARG A 120 9.98 11.00 -4.95
N ARG A 121 10.56 9.80 -5.19
CA ARG A 121 10.12 8.91 -6.27
C ARG A 121 8.74 8.33 -5.96
N VAL A 122 7.84 8.39 -6.93
CA VAL A 122 6.52 7.74 -6.85
C VAL A 122 6.60 6.28 -7.29
N ILE A 123 7.26 6.02 -8.41
CA ILE A 123 7.52 4.65 -8.89
C ILE A 123 8.71 4.09 -8.12
N TRP A 124 8.45 3.18 -7.18
CA TRP A 124 9.49 2.62 -6.32
C TRP A 124 9.89 1.21 -6.74
N ASP A 125 11.19 1.00 -6.97
CA ASP A 125 11.75 -0.32 -7.24
C ASP A 125 11.75 -1.20 -5.99
N VAL A 126 11.01 -2.30 -6.03
CA VAL A 126 11.01 -3.37 -5.03
C VAL A 126 11.81 -4.54 -5.61
N LYS A 127 13.14 -4.45 -5.47
CA LYS A 127 14.13 -5.46 -5.90
C LYS A 127 15.25 -5.58 -4.88
N VAL A 128 15.95 -6.70 -4.85
CA VAL A 128 17.09 -6.91 -3.94
C VAL A 128 18.22 -5.96 -4.33
N ARG A 129 18.66 -5.08 -3.41
CA ARG A 129 19.82 -4.20 -3.64
C ARG A 129 21.08 -4.83 -3.05
N GLN A 130 22.13 -4.96 -3.86
CA GLN A 130 23.33 -5.70 -3.45
C GLN A 130 24.23 -5.00 -2.40
N GLN A 131 24.13 -3.69 -2.15
CA GLN A 131 24.73 -3.00 -0.98
C GLN A 131 24.55 -1.47 -1.02
N LYS A 132 24.02 -0.89 0.08
CA LYS A 132 24.36 0.38 0.80
C LYS A 132 23.13 1.12 1.37
N ALA A 133 23.28 1.50 2.65
CA ALA A 133 22.55 2.47 3.47
C ALA A 133 21.00 2.48 3.37
N ALA A 134 20.36 2.03 4.46
CA ALA A 134 18.94 2.19 4.72
C ALA A 134 18.02 1.48 3.70
N THR A 135 18.11 0.15 3.67
CA THR A 135 17.17 -0.70 2.95
C THR A 135 15.77 -0.59 3.56
N THR A 136 14.76 -0.40 2.70
CA THR A 136 13.36 -0.42 3.14
C THR A 136 12.89 -1.87 3.33
N PHE A 137 11.88 -2.07 4.18
CA PHE A 137 11.37 -3.42 4.56
C PHE A 137 11.04 -4.34 3.38
N SER A 138 10.67 -3.79 2.22
CA SER A 138 10.31 -4.55 1.03
C SER A 138 11.48 -4.91 0.11
N GLU A 139 12.69 -4.38 0.36
CA GLU A 139 13.88 -4.54 -0.48
C GLU A 139 14.79 -5.71 -0.07
N HIS A 140 14.36 -6.52 0.90
CA HIS A 140 15.03 -7.75 1.31
C HIS A 140 14.38 -8.99 0.71
N ALA A 141 15.18 -10.03 0.53
CA ALA A 141 14.79 -11.36 0.04
C ALA A 141 13.94 -12.14 1.06
N ASP A 142 13.99 -11.74 2.32
CA ASP A 142 13.23 -12.32 3.42
C ASP A 142 11.72 -12.13 3.25
N GLU A 143 10.95 -12.87 4.05
CA GLU A 143 9.50 -12.71 4.12
C GLU A 143 9.14 -11.27 4.54
N ALA A 144 8.22 -10.66 3.80
CA ALA A 144 7.57 -9.45 4.24
C ALA A 144 6.31 -9.84 5.00
N ASP A 145 6.36 -9.78 6.33
CA ASP A 145 5.23 -10.02 7.23
C ASP A 145 4.00 -9.20 6.80
N LEU A 146 2.80 -9.69 7.14
CA LEU A 146 1.55 -8.97 6.90
C LEU A 146 1.54 -7.60 7.58
N HIS A 147 1.25 -6.56 6.79
CA HIS A 147 1.21 -5.18 7.25
C HIS A 147 0.29 -4.30 6.38
N THR A 148 0.00 -3.11 6.90
CA THR A 148 -0.42 -1.96 6.11
C THR A 148 0.80 -1.08 5.86
N ASP A 149 0.90 -0.50 4.68
CA ASP A 149 1.92 0.50 4.37
C ASP A 149 1.67 1.78 5.18
N THR A 150 2.76 2.46 5.56
CA THR A 150 2.77 3.79 6.21
C THR A 150 1.81 3.98 7.40
N GLN A 151 1.56 2.92 8.15
CA GLN A 151 0.69 2.89 9.33
C GLN A 151 1.04 3.95 10.40
N TYR A 152 2.29 4.41 10.41
CA TYR A 152 2.81 5.46 11.28
C TYR A 152 2.60 6.89 10.76
N PHE A 153 2.15 7.10 9.52
CA PHE A 153 1.76 8.43 9.05
C PHE A 153 0.42 8.84 9.64
N ALA A 154 0.24 10.15 9.81
CA ALA A 154 -1.04 10.68 10.27
C ALA A 154 -2.17 10.25 9.31
N ARG A 155 -1.89 10.34 8.01
CA ARG A 155 -2.74 9.84 6.92
C ARG A 155 -1.99 8.77 6.13
N PRO A 156 -2.11 7.48 6.46
CA PRO A 156 -1.59 6.41 5.63
C PRO A 156 -2.26 6.46 4.26
N GLU A 157 -1.52 6.15 3.21
CA GLU A 157 -2.08 6.09 1.86
C GLU A 157 -3.24 5.09 1.78
N ARG A 158 -4.27 5.44 1.00
CA ARG A 158 -5.51 4.67 0.88
C ARG A 158 -5.31 3.45 0.01
N TYR A 159 -4.60 3.59 -1.10
CA TYR A 159 -4.38 2.51 -2.06
C TYR A 159 -2.90 2.25 -2.27
N MET A 160 -2.59 0.99 -2.57
CA MET A 160 -1.28 0.54 -3.04
C MET A 160 -1.46 -0.22 -4.35
N MET A 161 -0.48 -0.05 -5.25
CA MET A 161 -0.36 -0.78 -6.49
C MET A 161 1.01 -1.45 -6.57
N LEU A 162 1.05 -2.74 -6.92
CA LEU A 162 2.28 -3.47 -7.24
C LEU A 162 2.24 -3.95 -8.69
N TYR A 163 3.14 -3.45 -9.54
CA TYR A 163 3.29 -3.93 -10.92
C TYR A 163 4.46 -4.89 -11.04
N TYR A 164 4.20 -6.08 -11.57
CA TYR A 164 5.15 -7.17 -11.68
C TYR A 164 5.86 -7.14 -13.02
N ILE A 165 7.06 -6.54 -13.06
CA ILE A 165 7.90 -6.54 -14.26
C ILE A 165 8.51 -7.93 -14.44
N ARG A 166 9.10 -8.45 -13.36
CA ARG A 166 9.70 -9.78 -13.30
C ARG A 166 9.36 -10.44 -11.96
N PRO A 167 8.46 -11.43 -11.92
CA PRO A 167 8.26 -12.23 -10.72
C PRO A 167 9.50 -13.07 -10.41
N ALA A 168 9.62 -13.55 -9.17
CA ALA A 168 10.70 -14.45 -8.80
C ALA A 168 10.54 -15.80 -9.50
N ALA A 169 11.59 -16.28 -10.15
CA ALA A 169 11.60 -17.59 -10.83
C ALA A 169 11.69 -18.78 -9.87
N CYS A 170 12.03 -18.55 -8.61
CA CYS A 170 12.26 -19.61 -7.61
C CYS A 170 10.97 -20.13 -6.92
N GLY A 171 9.78 -19.73 -7.37
CA GLY A 171 8.50 -20.07 -6.74
C GLY A 171 8.18 -19.31 -5.44
N GLY A 172 9.08 -18.43 -5.00
CA GLY A 172 8.88 -17.52 -3.87
C GLY A 172 8.30 -16.17 -4.30
N GLY A 173 8.19 -15.24 -3.34
CA GLY A 173 7.79 -13.87 -3.64
C GLY A 173 6.30 -13.71 -3.97
N ILE A 174 5.50 -14.68 -3.50
CA ILE A 174 4.05 -14.77 -3.66
C ILE A 174 3.39 -13.67 -2.84
N SER A 175 2.41 -12.96 -3.41
CA SER A 175 1.65 -11.94 -2.66
C SER A 175 0.78 -12.60 -1.61
N LEU A 176 0.78 -12.04 -0.40
CA LEU A 176 -0.09 -12.44 0.69
C LEU A 176 -1.10 -11.33 0.96
N VAL A 177 -2.38 -11.67 1.13
CA VAL A 177 -3.43 -10.68 1.47
C VAL A 177 -4.38 -11.21 2.53
N ARG A 178 -4.69 -10.35 3.52
CA ARG A 178 -5.65 -10.62 4.58
C ARG A 178 -6.64 -9.46 4.69
N ASP A 179 -7.89 -9.72 4.30
CA ASP A 179 -8.99 -8.75 4.39
C ASP A 179 -9.40 -8.47 5.85
N LEU A 180 -9.63 -7.19 6.15
CA LEU A 180 -10.01 -6.71 7.47
C LEU A 180 -11.39 -7.20 7.92
N GLN A 181 -12.39 -7.24 7.04
CA GLN A 181 -13.74 -7.66 7.41
C GLN A 181 -13.75 -9.15 7.74
N CYS A 182 -13.06 -9.97 6.96
CA CYS A 182 -12.84 -11.39 7.23
C CYS A 182 -12.10 -11.59 8.56
N LEU A 183 -11.04 -10.82 8.81
CA LEU A 183 -10.29 -10.83 10.07
C LEU A 183 -11.18 -10.47 11.27
N LYS A 184 -11.90 -9.33 11.21
CA LYS A 184 -12.80 -8.89 12.30
C LYS A 184 -13.93 -9.87 12.56
N ARG A 185 -14.52 -10.45 11.51
CA ARG A 185 -15.58 -11.47 11.62
C ARG A 185 -15.09 -12.71 12.34
N SER A 186 -13.89 -13.17 12.00
CA SER A 186 -13.28 -14.35 12.60
C SER A 186 -12.92 -14.13 14.07
N LEU A 187 -12.25 -13.02 14.40
CA LEU A 187 -11.99 -12.62 15.78
C LEU A 187 -13.30 -12.51 16.58
N SER A 188 -14.33 -11.90 15.98
CA SER A 188 -15.63 -11.68 16.64
C SER A 188 -16.44 -12.95 16.91
N ALA A 189 -16.00 -14.11 16.42
CA ALA A 189 -16.64 -15.40 16.72
C ALA A 189 -16.45 -15.82 18.19
N THR A 190 -15.44 -15.28 18.89
CA THR A 190 -15.14 -15.59 20.30
C THR A 190 -15.33 -14.37 21.19
N GLU A 191 -15.52 -14.58 22.50
CA GLU A 191 -15.60 -13.47 23.46
C GLU A 191 -14.27 -12.75 23.58
N GLU A 192 -13.16 -13.50 23.62
CA GLU A 192 -11.80 -12.98 23.68
C GLU A 192 -11.44 -12.16 22.44
N GLY A 193 -11.83 -12.61 21.25
CA GLY A 193 -11.56 -11.85 20.03
C GLY A 193 -12.40 -10.58 19.92
N ARG A 194 -13.66 -10.58 20.39
CA ARG A 194 -14.46 -9.34 20.52
C ARG A 194 -13.83 -8.35 21.50
N TRP A 195 -13.38 -8.83 22.65
CA TRP A 195 -12.63 -8.04 23.62
C TRP A 195 -11.34 -7.45 23.02
N ALA A 196 -10.58 -8.26 22.28
CA ALA A 196 -9.35 -7.79 21.63
C ALA A 196 -9.64 -6.69 20.61
N ILE A 197 -10.68 -6.85 19.78
CA ILE A 197 -11.09 -5.80 18.83
C ILE A 197 -11.44 -4.51 19.58
N ASP A 198 -12.25 -4.57 20.63
CA ASP A 198 -12.65 -3.40 21.41
C ASP A 198 -11.44 -2.69 22.04
N LEU A 199 -10.56 -3.43 22.72
CA LEU A 199 -9.34 -2.87 23.31
C LEU A 199 -8.46 -2.18 22.27
N LEU A 200 -8.23 -2.85 21.14
CA LEU A 200 -7.39 -2.36 20.03
C LEU A 200 -8.06 -1.24 19.21
N SER A 201 -9.36 -1.03 19.40
CA SER A 201 -10.11 0.10 18.82
C SER A 201 -10.12 1.34 19.71
N ARG A 202 -9.89 1.20 21.02
CA ARG A 202 -9.96 2.30 21.99
C ARG A 202 -8.60 2.74 22.52
N LYS A 203 -7.58 1.88 22.46
CA LYS A 203 -6.25 2.17 22.99
C LYS A 203 -5.31 2.63 21.88
N ALA A 204 -4.87 3.88 21.94
CA ALA A 204 -3.79 4.38 21.09
C ALA A 204 -2.46 3.71 21.49
N LEU A 205 -1.82 3.05 20.53
CA LEU A 205 -0.57 2.33 20.72
C LEU A 205 0.57 2.99 19.94
N PRO A 206 1.81 2.90 20.45
CA PRO A 206 2.97 3.51 19.83
C PRO A 206 3.47 2.71 18.62
N PHE A 207 3.46 3.33 17.44
CA PHE A 207 4.14 2.85 16.24
C PHE A 207 5.44 3.62 16.06
N ARG A 208 6.58 2.95 16.17
CA ARG A 208 7.88 3.59 15.92
C ARG A 208 8.04 3.94 14.44
N ILE A 209 8.34 5.20 14.15
CA ILE A 209 8.70 5.65 12.80
C ILE A 209 10.14 5.20 12.51
N PRO A 210 10.39 4.44 11.43
CA PRO A 210 11.76 4.07 11.06
C PRO A 210 12.59 5.33 10.74
N GLY A 211 13.88 5.34 11.09
CA GLY A 211 14.75 6.53 11.00
C GLY A 211 14.78 7.22 9.63
N VAL A 212 14.63 6.46 8.54
CA VAL A 212 14.57 6.98 7.16
C VAL A 212 13.30 7.79 6.85
N PHE A 213 12.31 7.74 7.73
CA PHE A 213 11.02 8.42 7.59
C PHE A 213 10.78 9.47 8.69
N THR A 214 11.77 9.75 9.55
CA THR A 214 11.68 10.84 10.54
C THR A 214 11.74 12.20 9.85
N ALA A 215 11.23 13.25 10.49
CA ALA A 215 11.14 14.58 9.87
C ALA A 215 12.51 15.16 9.46
N ASN A 216 13.59 14.72 10.11
CA ASN A 216 14.95 15.20 9.87
C ASN A 216 15.85 14.17 9.16
N GLY A 217 15.34 12.98 8.82
CA GLY A 217 16.11 11.88 8.21
C GLY A 217 17.29 11.36 9.04
N GLY A 218 17.42 11.79 10.30
CA GLY A 218 18.48 11.42 11.23
C GLY A 218 18.10 10.25 12.12
N THR A 219 19.12 9.50 12.58
CA THR A 219 18.96 8.39 13.53
C THR A 219 18.82 8.84 14.99
N ASP A 220 19.08 10.12 15.26
CA ASP A 220 19.25 10.64 16.62
C ASP A 220 17.92 10.98 17.32
N THR A 221 16.83 11.07 16.56
CA THR A 221 15.48 11.31 17.10
C THR A 221 14.58 10.12 16.82
N VAL A 222 14.08 9.49 17.88
CA VAL A 222 13.08 8.43 17.78
C VAL A 222 11.69 9.06 17.80
N GLU A 223 11.02 9.03 16.65
CA GLU A 223 9.65 9.49 16.50
C GLU A 223 8.67 8.31 16.63
N VAL A 224 7.53 8.55 17.26
CA VAL A 224 6.49 7.55 17.50
C VAL A 224 5.14 8.17 17.17
N THR A 225 4.32 7.42 16.45
CA THR A 225 2.92 7.79 16.21
C THR A 225 2.04 6.98 17.14
N PHE A 226 1.21 7.65 17.94
CA PHE A 226 0.17 6.99 18.74
C PHE A 226 -1.12 6.89 17.94
N ALA A 227 -1.58 5.67 17.69
CA ALA A 227 -2.81 5.40 16.96
C ALA A 227 -3.44 4.09 17.42
N THR A 228 -4.76 3.94 17.25
CA THR A 228 -5.44 2.67 17.44
C THR A 228 -5.10 1.72 16.28
N ILE A 229 -5.19 0.41 16.52
CA ILE A 229 -5.01 -0.58 15.44
C ILE A 229 -6.26 -0.65 14.59
N PHE A 230 -7.44 -0.61 15.21
CA PHE A 230 -8.70 -0.58 14.49
C PHE A 230 -9.36 0.79 14.64
N ALA A 231 -9.87 1.32 13.54
CA ALA A 231 -10.69 2.52 13.54
C ALA A 231 -11.72 2.45 12.41
N GLU A 232 -12.46 3.53 12.21
CA GLU A 232 -13.28 3.72 11.02
C GLU A 232 -12.39 4.03 9.80
N ARG A 233 -11.39 4.90 9.99
CA ARG A 233 -10.47 5.31 8.92
C ARG A 233 -9.06 5.65 9.45
N PRO A 234 -8.01 4.94 9.02
CA PRO A 234 -8.06 3.66 8.29
C PRO A 234 -8.76 2.57 9.11
N GLY A 235 -9.34 1.58 8.43
CA GLY A 235 -10.00 0.45 9.10
C GLY A 235 -9.05 -0.37 9.96
N ILE A 236 -7.79 -0.48 9.53
CA ILE A 236 -6.68 -1.12 10.24
C ILE A 236 -5.36 -0.36 10.06
N ARG A 237 -4.56 -0.28 11.13
CA ARG A 237 -3.14 0.14 11.14
C ARG A 237 -2.34 -0.98 11.77
N PHE A 238 -1.51 -1.64 10.98
CA PHE A 238 -0.77 -2.77 11.52
C PHE A 238 0.56 -2.99 10.83
N ARG A 239 1.61 -3.07 11.64
CA ARG A 239 2.91 -3.61 11.23
C ARG A 239 3.68 -4.01 12.48
N ALA A 240 3.83 -5.32 12.68
CA ALA A 240 4.27 -5.89 13.94
C ALA A 240 5.61 -5.30 14.42
N ASP A 241 6.64 -5.23 13.57
CA ASP A 241 7.96 -4.74 13.99
C ASP A 241 7.93 -3.29 14.52
N THR A 242 7.20 -2.38 13.87
CA THR A 242 7.09 -0.98 14.30
C THR A 242 6.29 -0.82 15.59
N LEU A 243 5.24 -1.63 15.78
CA LEU A 243 4.42 -1.63 16.98
C LEU A 243 5.20 -2.19 18.17
N MET A 244 5.86 -3.33 17.99
CA MET A 244 6.67 -3.97 19.03
C MET A 244 7.83 -3.08 19.48
N LYS A 245 8.51 -2.41 18.53
CA LYS A 245 9.55 -1.42 18.84
C LYS A 245 8.98 -0.19 19.54
N GLY A 246 7.78 0.27 19.18
CA GLY A 246 7.12 1.37 19.87
C GLY A 246 6.72 1.02 21.30
N LEU A 247 6.16 -0.18 21.53
CA LEU A 247 5.81 -0.65 22.88
C LEU A 247 7.03 -0.76 23.78
N ALA A 248 8.17 -1.23 23.27
CA ALA A 248 9.42 -1.28 24.01
C ALA A 248 9.93 0.11 24.46
N LEU A 249 9.62 1.16 23.69
CA LEU A 249 9.95 2.56 24.01
C LEU A 249 8.93 3.20 24.97
N HIS A 250 7.74 2.62 25.10
CA HIS A 250 6.67 3.12 25.96
C HIS A 250 6.09 1.99 26.83
N PRO A 251 6.81 1.54 27.87
CA PRO A 251 6.38 0.40 28.71
C PRO A 251 5.01 0.59 29.36
N ALA A 252 4.59 1.83 29.62
CA ALA A 252 3.25 2.13 30.15
C ALA A 252 2.12 1.76 29.17
N ALA A 253 2.37 1.78 27.87
CA ALA A 253 1.42 1.33 26.85
C ALA A 253 1.43 -0.21 26.70
N ASP A 254 2.53 -0.86 27.09
CA ASP A 254 2.80 -2.28 26.95
C ASP A 254 2.25 -3.12 28.11
N THR A 255 0.93 -3.15 28.23
CA THR A 255 0.24 -3.89 29.30
C THR A 255 0.03 -5.36 28.93
N PRO A 256 -0.12 -6.28 29.90
CA PRO A 256 -0.44 -7.69 29.63
C PRO A 256 -1.68 -7.86 28.75
N ASP A 257 -2.71 -7.03 28.95
CA ASP A 257 -3.92 -7.03 28.12
C ASP A 257 -3.63 -6.63 26.67
N VAL A 258 -2.75 -5.66 26.44
CA VAL A 258 -2.34 -5.28 25.09
C VAL A 258 -1.59 -6.44 24.43
N ARG A 259 -0.63 -7.05 25.14
CA ARG A 259 0.08 -8.23 24.63
C ARG A 259 -0.87 -9.35 24.24
N ARG A 260 -1.80 -9.71 25.12
CA ARG A 260 -2.80 -10.75 24.86
C ARG A 260 -3.69 -10.41 23.65
N ALA A 261 -4.16 -9.17 23.53
CA ALA A 261 -4.97 -8.77 22.38
C ALA A 261 -4.18 -8.79 21.06
N LEU A 262 -2.90 -8.40 21.10
CA LEU A 262 -2.00 -8.47 19.95
C LEU A 262 -1.68 -9.91 19.55
N ASP A 263 -1.49 -10.82 20.52
CA ASP A 263 -1.26 -12.23 20.24
C ASP A 263 -2.46 -12.86 19.53
N LEU A 264 -3.69 -12.55 19.97
CA LEU A 264 -4.92 -12.98 19.30
C LEU A 264 -5.01 -12.43 17.87
N LEU A 265 -4.72 -11.15 17.68
CA LEU A 265 -4.70 -10.52 16.36
C LEU A 265 -3.66 -11.18 15.44
N LEU A 266 -2.43 -11.36 15.92
CA LEU A 266 -1.32 -11.94 15.16
C LEU A 266 -1.61 -13.39 14.76
N ALA A 267 -2.15 -14.19 15.69
CA ALA A 267 -2.53 -15.57 15.43
C ALA A 267 -3.61 -15.65 14.34
N GLU A 268 -4.65 -14.82 14.43
CA GLU A 268 -5.76 -14.83 13.46
C GLU A 268 -5.37 -14.20 12.10
N ALA A 269 -4.47 -13.23 12.09
CA ALA A 269 -3.96 -12.64 10.85
C ALA A 269 -3.11 -13.64 10.05
N ARG A 270 -2.37 -14.51 10.73
CA ARG A 270 -1.48 -15.52 10.12
C ARG A 270 -2.17 -16.84 9.81
N ARG A 271 -3.48 -16.96 10.09
CA ARG A 271 -4.23 -18.20 9.90
C ARG A 271 -4.26 -18.61 8.42
N PRO A 272 -3.64 -19.74 8.01
CA PRO A 272 -3.40 -20.07 6.60
C PRO A 272 -4.67 -20.17 5.74
N GLU A 273 -5.73 -20.79 6.26
CA GLU A 273 -7.02 -20.95 5.58
C GLU A 273 -7.76 -19.63 5.31
N ALA A 274 -7.30 -18.55 5.94
CA ALA A 274 -7.90 -17.24 5.85
C ALA A 274 -6.92 -16.19 5.27
N LEU A 275 -5.78 -16.66 4.77
CA LEU A 275 -4.73 -15.88 4.12
C LEU A 275 -4.67 -16.23 2.64
N LEU A 276 -4.97 -15.27 1.78
CA LEU A 276 -4.90 -15.50 0.34
C LEU A 276 -3.45 -15.39 -0.14
N GLN A 277 -3.04 -16.37 -0.94
CA GLN A 277 -1.74 -16.38 -1.61
C GLN A 277 -1.94 -16.23 -3.11
N ILE A 278 -1.33 -15.21 -3.72
CA ILE A 278 -1.54 -14.87 -5.13
C ILE A 278 -0.19 -14.87 -5.86
N ALA A 279 -0.02 -15.85 -6.75
CA ALA A 279 1.07 -15.86 -7.70
C ALA A 279 0.78 -14.86 -8.82
N MET A 280 1.61 -13.82 -8.92
CA MET A 280 1.48 -12.74 -9.90
C MET A 280 2.51 -12.94 -11.02
N PRO A 281 2.10 -13.33 -12.25
CA PRO A 281 3.02 -13.43 -13.37
C PRO A 281 3.60 -12.07 -13.79
N ALA A 282 4.51 -12.08 -14.76
CA ALA A 282 4.96 -10.84 -15.39
C ALA A 282 3.78 -10.10 -16.04
N ASP A 283 3.86 -8.78 -16.07
CA ASP A 283 2.80 -7.89 -16.53
C ASP A 283 1.51 -7.91 -15.69
N SER A 284 1.59 -8.37 -14.44
CA SER A 284 0.47 -8.31 -13.51
C SER A 284 0.44 -7.02 -12.69
N ILE A 285 -0.74 -6.58 -12.27
CA ILE A 285 -0.92 -5.53 -11.27
C ILE A 285 -1.70 -6.09 -10.08
N HIS A 286 -1.24 -5.83 -8.87
CA HIS A 286 -1.97 -6.07 -7.64
C HIS A 286 -2.36 -4.74 -7.01
N PHE A 287 -3.65 -4.45 -6.91
CA PHE A 287 -4.19 -3.29 -6.20
C PHE A 287 -4.68 -3.71 -4.83
N VAL A 288 -4.46 -2.88 -3.81
CA VAL A 288 -4.90 -3.15 -2.45
C VAL A 288 -5.46 -1.87 -1.84
N ASN A 289 -6.62 -1.96 -1.19
CA ASN A 289 -7.09 -0.95 -0.24
C ASN A 289 -6.30 -1.11 1.06
N ASN A 290 -5.28 -0.29 1.23
CA ASN A 290 -4.33 -0.35 2.34
C ASN A 290 -5.00 -0.08 3.70
N HIS A 291 -6.21 0.48 3.71
CA HIS A 291 -6.98 0.71 4.95
C HIS A 291 -7.86 -0.49 5.34
N MET A 292 -8.04 -1.44 4.43
CA MET A 292 -9.00 -2.56 4.57
C MET A 292 -8.36 -3.94 4.38
N ALA A 293 -7.06 -4.01 4.09
CA ALA A 293 -6.34 -5.27 3.98
C ALA A 293 -4.91 -5.15 4.51
N LEU A 294 -4.44 -6.22 5.15
CA LEU A 294 -3.01 -6.45 5.33
C LEU A 294 -2.46 -7.11 4.06
N HIS A 295 -1.26 -6.70 3.66
CA HIS A 295 -0.54 -7.33 2.57
C HIS A 295 0.86 -7.74 3.03
N GLY A 296 1.42 -8.73 2.34
CA GLY A 296 2.74 -9.27 2.63
C GLY A 296 3.26 -10.03 1.42
N ARG A 297 4.37 -10.73 1.62
CA ARG A 297 4.98 -11.53 0.57
C ARG A 297 5.83 -12.65 1.16
N THR A 298 5.75 -13.84 0.59
CA THR A 298 6.66 -14.94 0.95
C THR A 298 8.13 -14.60 0.62
N ALA A 299 9.05 -15.28 1.29
CA ALA A 299 10.48 -15.18 0.97
C ALA A 299 10.77 -15.63 -0.48
N PHE A 300 11.89 -15.17 -1.05
CA PHE A 300 12.32 -15.57 -2.38
C PHE A 300 13.85 -15.53 -2.50
N ALA A 301 14.42 -16.40 -3.33
CA ALA A 301 15.87 -16.47 -3.59
C ALA A 301 16.29 -15.76 -4.90
N ASP A 302 15.35 -15.48 -5.80
CA ASP A 302 15.66 -14.86 -7.10
C ASP A 302 15.88 -13.34 -6.97
N HIS A 303 17.14 -12.91 -7.00
CA HIS A 303 17.52 -11.50 -6.89
C HIS A 303 17.17 -10.65 -8.12
N GLU A 304 16.82 -11.29 -9.25
CA GLU A 304 16.36 -10.60 -10.46
C GLU A 304 14.87 -10.23 -10.38
N ARG A 305 14.16 -10.61 -9.30
CA ARG A 305 12.79 -10.18 -9.07
C ARG A 305 12.69 -8.65 -9.10
N HIS A 306 11.79 -8.13 -9.92
CA HIS A 306 11.57 -6.71 -10.09
C HIS A 306 10.07 -6.38 -10.08
N VAL A 307 9.67 -5.61 -9.08
CA VAL A 307 8.30 -5.11 -8.92
C VAL A 307 8.35 -3.60 -8.70
N TRP A 308 7.41 -2.86 -9.26
CA TRP A 308 7.19 -1.47 -8.89
C TRP A 308 6.08 -1.33 -7.87
N ARG A 309 6.29 -0.50 -6.87
CA ARG A 309 5.25 -0.08 -5.93
C ARG A 309 4.88 1.38 -6.17
N ILE A 310 3.58 1.66 -6.16
CA ILE A 310 3.01 3.01 -6.13
C ILE A 310 2.02 3.08 -4.98
N ARG A 311 2.06 4.17 -4.22
CA ARG A 311 1.09 4.45 -3.15
C ARG A 311 0.26 5.67 -3.52
N VAL A 312 -1.02 5.65 -3.16
CA VAL A 312 -1.99 6.67 -3.55
C VAL A 312 -2.77 7.11 -2.33
N ASP A 313 -2.68 8.39 -2.03
CA ASP A 313 -3.55 9.09 -1.08
C ASP A 313 -4.86 9.45 -1.78
N ASP A 314 -6.00 9.37 -1.10
CA ASP A 314 -7.30 9.61 -1.72
C ASP A 314 -7.83 11.04 -1.54
N ASP A 315 -6.94 11.95 -1.15
CA ASP A 315 -7.21 13.39 -0.97
C ASP A 315 -8.28 13.73 0.08
N VAL A 316 -8.74 12.74 0.84
CA VAL A 316 -9.70 12.94 1.93
C VAL A 316 -9.03 13.77 3.06
N PRO A 317 -9.70 14.83 3.58
CA PRO A 317 -9.17 15.66 4.66
C PRO A 317 -8.90 14.87 5.95
N LEU A 318 -7.92 15.33 6.74
CA LEU A 318 -7.60 14.74 8.05
C LEU A 318 -8.79 14.70 9.03
N SER A 319 -9.73 15.64 8.90
CA SER A 319 -10.95 15.65 9.75
C SER A 319 -11.81 14.40 9.60
N ALA A 320 -11.70 13.68 8.48
CA ALA A 320 -12.38 12.40 8.26
C ALA A 320 -11.67 11.21 8.92
N TYR A 321 -10.49 11.41 9.54
CA TYR A 321 -9.73 10.37 10.26
C TYR A 321 -10.01 10.38 11.78
N GLY A 322 -11.18 10.91 12.20
CA GLY A 322 -11.67 10.92 13.58
C GLY A 322 -11.27 12.18 14.37
N GLY A 323 -12.27 12.85 14.99
CA GLY A 323 -12.13 14.16 15.65
C GLY A 323 -11.58 14.15 17.09
N ALA A 324 -11.27 12.98 17.67
CA ALA A 324 -10.67 12.85 19.00
C ALA A 324 -9.46 11.89 19.06
N ASP A 325 -9.26 11.08 18.01
CA ASP A 325 -8.23 10.03 17.92
C ASP A 325 -7.22 10.30 16.79
N ALA A 326 -7.11 11.55 16.34
CA ALA A 326 -6.15 11.92 15.31
C ALA A 326 -4.74 11.49 15.77
N PRO A 327 -4.01 10.70 14.95
CA PRO A 327 -2.69 10.20 15.33
C PRO A 327 -1.79 11.35 15.75
N SER A 328 -1.24 11.25 16.96
CA SER A 328 -0.30 12.24 17.48
C SER A 328 1.12 11.72 17.33
N VAL A 329 2.01 12.57 16.82
CA VAL A 329 3.43 12.29 16.73
C VAL A 329 4.09 12.79 18.00
N GLY A 330 4.60 11.86 18.80
CA GLY A 330 5.41 12.13 19.99
C GLY A 330 6.90 11.89 19.71
N ARG A 331 7.75 12.53 20.50
CA ARG A 331 9.18 12.20 20.58
C ARG A 331 9.40 11.34 21.82
N ALA A 332 10.07 10.21 21.67
CA ALA A 332 10.55 9.46 22.83
C ALA A 332 11.77 10.19 23.42
N ALA A 333 11.81 10.30 24.76
CA ALA A 333 12.91 10.91 25.51
C ALA A 333 14.09 9.96 25.68
#